data_AF-A0AAV9JF08-F1
#
_entry.id   AF-A0AAV9JF08-F1
#
_cell.length_a   1.000
_cell.length_b   1.000
_cell.length_c   1.000
_cell.angle_alpha   90.00
_cell.angle_beta   90.00
_cell.angle_gamma   90.00
#
_symmetry.space_group_name_H-M   'P 1'
#
loop_
_entity.id
_entity.type
_entity.pdbx_description
1 polymer ?
#
loop_
_entity_poly.entity_id
_entity_poly.type
_entity_poly.pdbx_seq_one_letter_code
_entity_poly.pdbx_strand_id
1 'polypeptide(L)'
;MDNSPLATLSAEIRNIFYELAFRNDDNKTLDLFAGDAALSRTCRQIRQESLLLYYAVNTFKAEIPAGGEKELARRVDGLDHAKLRHIRKLHVFYNVTMMDCGGAGLDQGPLLVCNALAAKRLKDEQIVWEIDALSVPRLRRDQAARNVRVTLARMDGDTSFELGMVVDLHGALDDLQREMEWWWSVRWKD
;
A
#
# COMPACT_ATOMS: atom_id res chain seq x y z
N MET A 1 10.99 -32.85 17.02
CA MET A 1 11.64 -31.57 17.41
C MET A 1 11.01 -31.09 18.72
N ASP A 2 10.76 -32.01 19.65
CA ASP A 2 9.58 -31.89 20.53
C ASP A 2 9.95 -31.45 21.95
N ASN A 3 11.24 -31.18 22.20
CA ASN A 3 11.76 -30.78 23.50
C ASN A 3 12.11 -29.29 23.56
N SER A 4 11.64 -28.47 22.61
CA SER A 4 11.82 -27.02 22.72
C SER A 4 10.93 -26.48 23.84
N PRO A 5 11.46 -25.65 24.76
CA PRO A 5 10.64 -25.01 25.78
C PRO A 5 9.58 -24.09 25.19
N LEU A 6 9.73 -23.64 23.94
CA LEU A 6 8.66 -22.90 23.26
C LEU A 6 7.50 -23.84 22.89
N ALA A 7 7.77 -25.09 22.49
CA ALA A 7 6.75 -26.05 22.08
C ALA A 7 5.93 -26.59 23.26
N THR A 8 6.46 -26.54 24.48
CA THR A 8 5.76 -26.95 25.70
C THR A 8 4.76 -25.90 26.21
N LEU A 9 4.84 -24.65 25.75
CA LEU A 9 3.89 -23.59 26.09
C LEU A 9 2.54 -23.85 25.42
N SER A 10 1.44 -23.32 25.98
CA SER A 10 0.15 -23.33 25.31
C SER A 10 0.18 -22.44 24.06
N ALA A 11 -0.70 -22.73 23.09
CA ALA A 11 -0.78 -21.94 21.86
C ALA A 11 -1.08 -20.46 22.11
N GLU A 12 -1.88 -20.14 23.12
CA GLU A 12 -2.21 -18.77 23.53
C GLU A 12 -0.97 -17.99 23.96
N ILE A 13 -0.13 -18.59 24.81
CA ILE A 13 1.11 -17.95 25.27
C ILE A 13 2.08 -17.78 24.09
N ARG A 14 2.19 -18.77 23.20
CA ARG A 14 3.02 -18.64 21.98
C ARG A 14 2.55 -17.51 21.07
N ASN A 15 1.23 -17.36 20.89
CA ASN A 15 0.66 -16.28 20.09
C ASN A 15 1.01 -14.90 20.68
N ILE A 16 0.94 -14.74 22.00
CA ILE A 16 1.37 -13.50 22.67
C ILE A 16 2.86 -13.23 22.40
N PHE A 17 3.72 -14.25 22.51
CA PHE A 17 5.14 -14.09 22.15
C PHE A 17 5.34 -13.67 20.70
N TYR A 18 4.61 -14.28 19.75
CA TYR A 18 4.70 -13.93 18.33
C TYR A 18 4.20 -12.52 18.06
N GLU A 19 3.07 -12.12 18.66
CA GLU A 19 2.55 -10.77 18.55
C GLU A 19 3.55 -9.74 19.06
N LEU A 20 4.10 -9.94 20.26
CA LEU A 20 5.13 -9.06 20.82
C LEU A 20 6.41 -9.04 19.98
N ALA A 21 6.82 -10.17 19.42
CA ALA A 21 8.01 -10.26 18.58
C ALA A 21 7.84 -9.59 17.20
N PHE A 22 6.61 -9.54 16.68
CA PHE A 22 6.31 -8.93 15.39
C PHE A 22 5.81 -7.49 15.47
N ARG A 23 5.38 -7.04 16.64
CA ARG A 23 4.90 -5.69 16.85
C ARG A 23 6.06 -4.71 16.68
N ASN A 24 6.04 -3.95 15.60
CA ASN A 24 6.88 -2.78 15.47
C ASN A 24 6.24 -1.63 16.25
N ASP A 25 6.86 -1.24 17.37
CA ASP A 25 6.38 -0.16 18.23
C ASP A 25 6.36 1.22 17.55
N ASP A 26 7.14 1.40 16.48
CA ASP A 26 7.34 2.69 15.82
C ASP A 26 6.26 3.06 14.78
N ASN A 27 5.15 2.33 14.68
CA ASN A 27 4.20 2.45 13.54
C ASN A 27 4.89 2.35 12.16
N LYS A 28 6.08 1.73 12.12
CA LYS A 28 6.86 1.60 10.89
C LYS A 28 6.12 0.68 9.92
N THR A 29 5.80 1.21 8.75
CA THR A 29 5.29 0.42 7.63
C THR A 29 6.41 -0.48 7.09
N LEU A 30 6.14 -1.77 7.01
CA LEU A 30 7.08 -2.77 6.50
C LEU A 30 6.98 -2.89 4.99
N ASP A 31 8.11 -3.05 4.29
CA ASP A 31 8.07 -3.35 2.86
C ASP A 31 7.40 -4.74 2.64
N LEU A 32 6.31 -4.75 1.89
CA LEU A 32 5.55 -5.95 1.55
C LEU A 32 6.42 -7.01 0.87
N PHE A 33 7.47 -6.60 0.17
CA PHE A 33 8.29 -7.48 -0.64
C PHE A 33 9.68 -7.77 -0.06
N ALA A 34 10.00 -7.26 1.12
CA ALA A 34 11.26 -7.55 1.82
C ALA A 34 11.37 -9.01 2.31
N GLY A 35 10.29 -9.78 2.16
CA GLY A 35 10.20 -11.19 2.53
C GLY A 35 9.58 -11.41 3.91
N ASP A 36 9.48 -12.68 4.31
CA ASP A 36 8.87 -13.04 5.59
C ASP A 36 9.81 -12.71 6.78
N ALA A 37 9.23 -12.37 7.93
CA ALA A 37 9.98 -12.07 9.15
C ALA A 37 10.93 -13.23 9.53
N ALA A 38 12.09 -12.89 10.08
CA ALA A 38 13.12 -13.87 10.46
C ALA A 38 12.58 -15.03 11.31
N LEU A 39 11.70 -14.73 12.27
CA LEU A 39 11.08 -15.73 13.14
C LEU A 39 10.29 -16.78 12.35
N SER A 40 9.55 -16.37 11.33
CA SER A 40 8.76 -17.27 10.46
C SER A 40 9.60 -18.12 9.51
N ARG A 41 10.93 -17.93 9.48
CA ARG A 41 11.89 -18.69 8.67
C ARG A 41 12.67 -19.73 9.48
N THR A 42 12.45 -19.80 10.80
CA THR A 42 13.22 -20.66 11.70
C THR A 42 12.87 -22.14 11.56
N CYS A 43 11.62 -22.52 11.82
CA CYS A 43 11.14 -23.90 11.67
C CYS A 43 9.70 -23.94 11.15
N ARG A 44 9.28 -25.11 10.63
CA ARG A 44 7.95 -25.29 10.03
C ARG A 44 6.81 -25.00 11.01
N GLN A 45 6.95 -25.42 12.27
CA GLN A 45 5.93 -25.18 13.30
C GLN A 45 5.78 -23.68 13.58
N ILE A 46 6.88 -22.99 13.91
CA ILE A 46 6.85 -21.55 14.17
C ILE A 46 6.32 -20.81 12.94
N ARG A 47 6.73 -21.20 11.73
CA ARG A 47 6.20 -20.62 10.49
C ARG A 47 4.67 -20.76 10.39
N GLN A 48 4.13 -21.94 10.64
CA GLN A 48 2.68 -22.18 10.54
C GLN A 48 1.89 -21.37 11.57
N GLU A 49 2.40 -21.23 12.78
CA GLU A 49 1.72 -20.52 13.86
C GLU A 49 1.86 -19.00 13.75
N SER A 50 3.04 -18.52 13.35
CA SER A 50 3.41 -17.10 13.47
C SER A 50 3.21 -16.30 12.18
N LEU A 51 3.23 -16.94 11.00
CA LEU A 51 3.22 -16.22 9.71
C LEU A 51 1.94 -15.40 9.52
N LEU A 52 0.77 -15.94 9.87
CA LEU A 52 -0.49 -15.21 9.74
C LEU A 52 -0.59 -14.05 10.73
N LEU A 53 -0.10 -14.24 11.96
CA LEU A 53 -0.03 -13.18 12.97
C LEU A 53 0.87 -12.03 12.51
N TYR A 54 2.01 -12.32 11.88
CA TYR A 54 2.89 -11.30 11.33
C TYR A 54 2.16 -10.37 10.35
N TYR A 55 1.37 -10.93 9.43
CA TYR A 55 0.61 -10.13 8.46
C TYR A 55 -0.59 -9.40 9.09
N ALA A 56 -1.22 -9.99 10.11
CA ALA A 56 -2.36 -9.41 10.80
C ALA A 56 -2.01 -8.22 11.71
N VAL A 57 -0.83 -8.24 12.33
CA VAL A 57 -0.44 -7.22 13.32
C VAL A 57 0.26 -6.04 12.65
N ASN A 58 0.94 -6.25 11.52
CA ASN A 58 1.74 -5.22 10.87
C ASN A 58 0.98 -4.45 9.78
N THR A 59 1.46 -3.23 9.54
CA THR A 59 1.08 -2.43 8.37
C THR A 59 2.18 -2.54 7.33
N PHE A 60 1.81 -2.79 6.09
CA PHE A 60 2.75 -2.94 4.99
C PHE A 60 2.73 -1.72 4.08
N LYS A 61 3.82 -1.53 3.34
CA LYS A 61 3.90 -0.58 2.24
C LYS A 61 4.38 -1.26 0.96
N ALA A 62 3.87 -0.77 -0.15
CA ALA A 62 4.30 -1.11 -1.50
C ALA A 62 4.63 0.20 -2.22
N GLU A 63 5.90 0.41 -2.53
CA GLU A 63 6.34 1.58 -3.29
C GLU A 63 6.33 1.26 -4.79
N ILE A 64 5.71 2.14 -5.56
CA ILE A 64 5.73 2.14 -7.02
C ILE A 64 6.86 3.07 -7.46
N PRO A 65 7.99 2.54 -7.95
CA PRO A 65 9.00 3.38 -8.57
C PRO A 65 8.47 3.90 -9.91
N ALA A 66 8.93 5.07 -10.34
CA ALA A 66 8.56 5.68 -11.62
C ALA A 66 8.84 4.72 -12.79
N GLY A 67 7.83 4.43 -13.62
CA GLY A 67 7.90 3.48 -14.72
C GLY A 67 7.97 1.99 -14.30
N GLY A 68 7.81 1.70 -13.01
CA GLY A 68 7.87 0.35 -12.43
C GLY A 68 6.51 -0.28 -12.15
N GLU A 69 5.42 0.29 -12.65
CA GLU A 69 4.05 -0.14 -12.34
C GLU A 69 3.77 -1.58 -12.80
N LYS A 70 4.27 -1.93 -14.00
CA LYS A 70 4.17 -3.30 -14.53
C LYS A 70 4.92 -4.30 -13.67
N GLU A 71 6.10 -3.92 -13.19
CA GLU A 71 6.90 -4.77 -12.32
C GLU A 71 6.21 -4.94 -10.96
N LEU A 72 5.63 -3.87 -10.41
CA LEU A 72 4.89 -3.97 -9.16
C LEU A 72 3.65 -4.87 -9.33
N ALA A 73 2.86 -4.68 -10.38
CA ALA A 73 1.70 -5.53 -10.67
C ALA A 73 2.11 -7.00 -10.76
N ARG A 74 3.21 -7.31 -11.46
CA ARG A 74 3.77 -8.67 -11.53
C ARG A 74 4.19 -9.22 -10.16
N ARG A 75 4.81 -8.39 -9.32
CA ARG A 75 5.21 -8.79 -7.96
C ARG A 75 3.98 -9.05 -7.08
N VAL A 76 2.95 -8.21 -7.17
CA VAL A 76 1.66 -8.41 -6.48
C VAL A 76 1.01 -9.70 -6.95
N ASP A 77 1.02 -10.00 -8.25
CA ASP A 77 0.52 -11.25 -8.79
C ASP A 77 1.28 -12.47 -8.28
N GLY A 78 2.59 -12.34 -8.02
CA GLY A 78 3.42 -13.38 -7.39
C GLY A 78 3.16 -13.58 -5.89
N LEU A 79 2.45 -12.68 -5.22
CA LEU A 79 2.16 -12.82 -3.79
C LEU A 79 1.09 -13.87 -3.52
N ASP A 80 1.29 -14.59 -2.43
CA ASP A 80 0.35 -15.58 -1.93
C ASP A 80 -0.93 -14.89 -1.43
N HIS A 81 -2.05 -15.26 -2.04
CA HIS A 81 -3.37 -14.73 -1.70
C HIS A 81 -3.72 -14.96 -0.22
N ALA A 82 -3.29 -16.08 0.37
CA ALA A 82 -3.54 -16.37 1.77
C ALA A 82 -2.90 -15.31 2.67
N LYS A 83 -1.68 -14.88 2.38
CA LYS A 83 -0.97 -13.85 3.15
C LYS A 83 -1.65 -12.49 3.05
N LEU A 84 -1.98 -12.08 1.82
CA LEU A 84 -2.57 -10.77 1.53
C LEU A 84 -3.92 -10.57 2.24
N ARG A 85 -4.73 -11.63 2.34
CA ARG A 85 -6.03 -11.56 3.02
C ARG A 85 -5.92 -11.17 4.49
N HIS A 86 -4.82 -11.50 5.14
CA HIS A 86 -4.59 -11.20 6.55
C HIS A 86 -3.94 -9.85 6.79
N ILE A 87 -3.49 -9.14 5.74
CA ILE A 87 -2.91 -7.82 5.90
C ILE A 87 -3.97 -6.87 6.46
N ARG A 88 -3.68 -6.27 7.61
CA ARG A 88 -4.59 -5.28 8.20
C ARG A 88 -4.68 -4.02 7.34
N LYS A 89 -3.54 -3.52 6.90
CA LYS A 89 -3.43 -2.27 6.13
C LYS A 89 -2.20 -2.29 5.23
N LEU A 90 -2.38 -1.87 3.99
CA LEU A 90 -1.38 -1.78 2.93
C LEU A 90 -1.36 -0.35 2.42
N HIS A 91 -0.24 0.34 2.62
CA HIS A 91 0.02 1.65 2.06
C HIS A 91 0.67 1.50 0.69
N VAL A 92 -0.01 1.91 -0.38
CA VAL A 92 0.55 1.92 -1.72
C VAL A 92 1.05 3.32 -2.01
N PHE A 93 2.36 3.46 -2.14
CA PHE A 93 3.01 4.74 -2.41
C PHE A 93 3.24 4.88 -3.90
N TYR A 94 2.67 5.91 -4.51
CA TYR A 94 2.88 6.24 -5.91
C TYR A 94 3.66 7.55 -6.03
N ASN A 95 4.88 7.50 -6.56
CA ASN A 95 5.65 8.70 -6.82
C ASN A 95 5.32 9.19 -8.24
N VAL A 96 4.56 10.28 -8.36
CA VAL A 96 4.19 10.82 -9.66
C VAL A 96 5.36 11.62 -10.20
N THR A 97 5.91 11.19 -11.33
CA THR A 97 6.91 11.99 -12.04
C THR A 97 6.24 12.82 -13.14
N MET A 98 6.64 14.09 -13.28
CA MET A 98 6.07 15.01 -14.28
C MET A 98 6.18 14.51 -15.73
N MET A 99 7.01 13.50 -16.00
CA MET A 99 7.09 12.88 -17.34
C MET A 99 5.84 12.07 -17.70
N ASP A 100 5.06 11.63 -16.70
CA ASP A 100 3.88 10.80 -16.89
C ASP A 100 2.66 11.61 -17.37
N CYS A 101 2.78 12.95 -17.44
CA CYS A 101 1.69 13.87 -17.84
C CYS A 101 1.74 14.30 -19.32
N GLY A 102 2.78 13.89 -20.07
CA GLY A 102 3.22 14.58 -21.28
C GLY A 102 2.61 14.16 -22.62
N GLY A 103 1.86 13.06 -22.75
CA GLY A 103 1.32 12.71 -24.07
C GLY A 103 0.39 11.50 -24.11
N ALA A 104 -0.87 11.75 -24.48
CA ALA A 104 -1.87 10.88 -25.14
C ALA A 104 -2.12 9.43 -24.68
N GLY A 105 -1.35 8.87 -23.76
CA GLY A 105 -1.64 7.62 -23.06
C GLY A 105 -1.57 7.92 -21.59
N LEU A 106 -2.71 7.98 -20.91
CA LEU A 106 -2.72 7.77 -19.46
C LEU A 106 -2.00 6.46 -19.23
N ASP A 107 -0.82 6.51 -18.61
CA ASP A 107 -0.12 5.30 -18.25
C ASP A 107 -1.08 4.50 -17.38
N GLN A 108 -1.53 3.36 -17.89
CA GLN A 108 -2.42 2.45 -17.17
C GLN A 108 -1.74 1.87 -15.93
N GLY A 109 -0.55 2.33 -15.58
CA GLY A 109 0.29 1.84 -14.50
C GLY A 109 -0.44 1.73 -13.16
N PRO A 110 -0.98 2.82 -12.58
CA PRO A 110 -1.75 2.73 -11.33
C PRO A 110 -2.94 1.78 -11.46
N LEU A 111 -3.64 1.81 -12.60
CA LEU A 111 -4.78 0.94 -12.87
C LEU A 111 -4.37 -0.55 -12.91
N LEU A 112 -3.19 -0.87 -13.46
CA LEU A 112 -2.65 -2.24 -13.47
C LEU A 112 -2.37 -2.73 -12.05
N VAL A 113 -1.81 -1.87 -11.19
CA VAL A 113 -1.58 -2.21 -9.77
C VAL A 113 -2.91 -2.39 -9.05
N CYS A 114 -3.89 -1.50 -9.26
CA CYS A 114 -5.25 -1.65 -8.72
C CYS A 114 -5.89 -2.98 -9.14
N ASN A 115 -5.82 -3.32 -10.43
CA ASN A 115 -6.36 -4.57 -10.96
C ASN A 115 -5.67 -5.80 -10.37
N ALA A 116 -4.34 -5.76 -10.20
CA ALA A 116 -3.59 -6.84 -9.55
C ALA A 116 -4.00 -7.00 -8.07
N LEU A 117 -4.16 -5.90 -7.33
CA LEU A 117 -4.63 -5.93 -5.94
C LEU A 117 -6.08 -6.42 -5.82
N ALA A 118 -6.97 -5.99 -6.73
CA ALA A 118 -8.36 -6.43 -6.81
C ALA A 118 -8.45 -7.93 -7.14
N ALA A 119 -7.63 -8.43 -8.06
CA ALA A 119 -7.54 -9.85 -8.38
C ALA A 119 -7.13 -10.70 -7.16
N LYS A 120 -6.36 -10.11 -6.22
CA LYS A 120 -6.00 -10.72 -4.93
C LYS A 120 -7.06 -10.54 -3.85
N ARG A 121 -8.23 -9.99 -4.17
CA ARG A 121 -9.38 -9.78 -3.27
C ARG A 121 -9.00 -9.05 -1.98
N LEU A 122 -8.04 -8.12 -2.05
CA LEU A 122 -7.87 -7.16 -0.97
C LEU A 122 -9.12 -6.28 -0.92
N LYS A 123 -9.61 -6.02 0.28
CA LYS A 123 -10.71 -5.09 0.50
C LYS A 123 -10.18 -3.67 0.40
N ASP A 124 -11.02 -2.76 -0.07
CA ASP A 124 -10.71 -1.32 -0.10
C ASP A 124 -10.28 -0.78 1.25
N GLU A 125 -10.92 -1.25 2.33
CA GLU A 125 -10.61 -0.87 3.71
C GLU A 125 -9.14 -1.16 4.09
N GLN A 126 -8.54 -2.18 3.44
CA GLN A 126 -7.17 -2.61 3.69
C GLN A 126 -6.16 -1.78 2.88
N ILE A 127 -6.57 -1.06 1.84
CA ILE A 127 -5.67 -0.36 0.94
C ILE A 127 -5.74 1.14 1.21
N VAL A 128 -4.58 1.77 1.45
CA VAL A 128 -4.44 3.22 1.51
C VAL A 128 -3.47 3.65 0.45
N TRP A 129 -3.91 4.51 -0.45
CA TRP A 129 -3.05 5.11 -1.45
C TRP A 129 -2.43 6.38 -0.89
N GLU A 130 -1.13 6.52 -1.08
CA GLU A 130 -0.39 7.73 -0.76
C GLU A 130 0.36 8.16 -2.03
N ILE A 131 -0.04 9.28 -2.60
CA ILE A 131 0.59 9.82 -3.80
C ILE A 131 1.60 10.86 -3.34
N ASP A 132 2.87 10.62 -3.65
CA ASP A 132 3.92 11.57 -3.34
C ASP A 132 4.22 12.43 -4.57
N ALA A 133 3.91 13.72 -4.46
CA ALA A 133 4.11 14.72 -5.51
C ALA A 133 5.43 15.46 -5.29
N LEU A 134 6.52 14.73 -5.02
CA LEU A 134 7.84 15.34 -4.73
C LEU A 134 8.48 16.09 -5.90
N SER A 135 7.91 15.97 -7.10
CA SER A 135 8.56 16.40 -8.34
C SER A 135 7.74 17.39 -9.14
N VAL A 136 7.06 18.37 -8.51
CA VAL A 136 6.46 19.51 -9.23
C VAL A 136 7.42 20.71 -9.18
N PRO A 137 8.35 20.88 -10.15
CA PRO A 137 9.34 21.96 -10.16
C PRO A 137 8.75 23.39 -10.23
N ARG A 138 7.42 23.55 -10.34
CA ARG A 138 6.73 24.86 -10.31
C ARG A 138 6.21 25.27 -8.93
N LEU A 139 6.17 24.38 -7.95
CA LEU A 139 5.89 24.76 -6.57
C LEU A 139 7.16 25.38 -5.98
N ARG A 140 7.08 26.66 -5.55
CA ARG A 140 8.21 27.34 -4.89
C ARG A 140 8.71 26.46 -3.75
N ARG A 141 10.04 26.41 -3.55
CA ARG A 141 10.69 25.59 -2.50
C ARG A 141 10.11 25.80 -1.10
N ASP A 142 9.50 26.95 -0.83
CA ASP A 142 8.85 27.27 0.45
C ASP A 142 7.48 26.57 0.66
N GLN A 143 6.88 26.00 -0.41
CA GLN A 143 5.61 25.25 -0.38
C GLN A 143 5.79 23.73 -0.54
N ALA A 144 6.97 23.26 -0.90
CA ALA A 144 7.26 21.85 -1.24
C ALA A 144 7.28 20.87 -0.06
N ALA A 145 7.10 21.35 1.18
CA ALA A 145 7.19 20.52 2.39
C ALA A 145 5.85 19.95 2.87
N ARG A 146 4.78 20.02 2.07
CA ARG A 146 3.46 19.55 2.49
C ARG A 146 3.08 18.27 1.75
N ASN A 147 3.07 17.16 2.50
CA ASN A 147 2.58 15.86 2.06
C ASN A 147 1.15 16.03 1.55
N VAL A 148 0.97 16.01 0.24
CA VAL A 148 -0.35 16.00 -0.38
C VAL A 148 -0.88 14.57 -0.26
N ARG A 149 -1.64 14.28 0.81
CA ARG A 149 -2.28 12.97 0.95
C ARG A 149 -3.53 12.95 0.06
N VAL A 150 -3.36 12.41 -1.14
CA VAL A 150 -4.50 12.05 -2.01
C VAL A 150 -5.07 10.73 -1.51
N THR A 151 -6.26 10.77 -0.92
CA THR A 151 -7.02 9.55 -0.66
C THR A 151 -7.85 9.26 -1.91
N LEU A 152 -7.53 8.19 -2.64
CA LEU A 152 -8.32 7.74 -3.79
C LEU A 152 -9.59 7.04 -3.29
N ALA A 153 -10.75 7.57 -3.68
CA ALA A 153 -12.03 7.01 -3.26
C ALA A 153 -12.32 5.64 -3.90
N ARG A 154 -12.81 4.76 -3.02
CA ARG A 154 -13.81 3.68 -3.19
C ARG A 154 -13.85 2.90 -4.53
N MET A 155 -13.56 1.60 -4.43
CA MET A 155 -13.83 0.59 -5.45
C MET A 155 -15.28 0.12 -5.24
N ASP A 156 -16.24 0.67 -5.98
CA ASP A 156 -17.57 0.06 -6.02
C ASP A 156 -17.50 -1.24 -6.84
N GLY A 157 -18.16 -2.29 -6.35
CA GLY A 157 -17.97 -3.71 -6.71
C GLY A 157 -18.24 -4.12 -8.17
N ASP A 158 -18.33 -3.17 -9.10
CA ASP A 158 -18.60 -3.35 -10.53
C ASP A 158 -17.50 -2.71 -11.40
N THR A 159 -16.22 -3.02 -11.16
CA THR A 159 -15.07 -2.67 -12.06
C THR A 159 -14.88 -1.18 -12.44
N SER A 160 -15.73 -0.27 -11.96
CA SER A 160 -15.65 1.16 -12.19
C SER A 160 -14.93 1.81 -11.01
N PHE A 161 -13.82 2.46 -11.31
CA PHE A 161 -13.05 3.24 -10.35
C PHE A 161 -13.54 4.69 -10.41
N GLU A 162 -14.25 5.17 -9.38
CA GLU A 162 -14.39 6.61 -9.19
C GLU A 162 -13.18 7.12 -8.43
N LEU A 163 -12.23 7.70 -9.16
CA LEU A 163 -11.02 8.26 -8.59
C LEU A 163 -11.35 9.58 -7.87
N GLY A 164 -12.05 9.49 -6.74
CA GLY A 164 -12.35 10.64 -5.90
C GLY A 164 -11.11 11.06 -5.16
N MET A 165 -10.46 12.13 -5.60
CA MET A 165 -9.30 12.69 -4.92
C MET A 165 -9.77 13.61 -3.80
N VAL A 166 -9.64 13.17 -2.54
CA VAL A 166 -9.76 14.08 -1.40
C VAL A 166 -8.35 14.58 -1.09
N VAL A 167 -8.07 15.83 -1.43
CA VAL A 167 -6.83 16.50 -1.07
C VAL A 167 -7.03 17.20 0.27
N ASP A 168 -6.50 16.63 1.35
CA ASP A 168 -6.52 17.30 2.65
C ASP A 168 -5.37 18.32 2.72
N LEU A 169 -5.60 19.50 2.13
CA LEU A 169 -4.66 20.61 2.14
C LEU A 169 -4.91 21.45 3.39
N HIS A 170 -4.20 21.16 4.48
CA HIS A 170 -4.20 22.02 5.66
C HIS A 170 -3.57 23.39 5.31
N GLY A 171 -4.43 24.35 4.95
CA GLY A 171 -4.14 25.77 4.80
C GLY A 171 -3.65 26.20 3.41
N ALA A 172 -4.50 26.95 2.72
CA ALA A 172 -4.21 27.87 1.61
C ALA A 172 -3.89 27.29 0.22
N LEU A 173 -4.67 26.32 -0.27
CA LEU A 173 -4.55 25.83 -1.66
C LEU A 173 -5.89 25.40 -2.30
N ASP A 174 -6.92 26.26 -2.20
CA ASP A 174 -8.18 26.08 -2.95
C ASP A 174 -7.94 26.08 -4.48
N ASP A 175 -6.92 26.80 -4.95
CA ASP A 175 -6.58 26.90 -6.38
C ASP A 175 -5.93 25.62 -6.91
N LEU A 176 -5.09 24.94 -6.13
CA LEU A 176 -4.51 23.64 -6.54
C LEU A 176 -5.55 22.53 -6.50
N GLN A 177 -6.44 22.55 -5.50
CA GLN A 177 -7.55 21.63 -5.44
C GLN A 177 -8.46 21.81 -6.67
N ARG A 178 -8.82 23.05 -7.03
CA ARG A 178 -9.60 23.34 -8.24
C ARG A 178 -8.88 23.00 -9.53
N GLU A 179 -7.58 23.28 -9.63
CA GLU A 179 -6.81 22.98 -10.84
C GLU A 179 -6.71 21.47 -11.04
N MET A 180 -6.45 20.70 -9.98
CA MET A 180 -6.46 19.24 -10.05
C MET A 180 -7.87 18.68 -10.30
N GLU A 181 -8.91 19.13 -9.59
CA GLU A 181 -10.30 18.74 -9.85
C GLU A 181 -10.73 19.04 -11.28
N TRP A 182 -10.30 20.18 -11.85
CA TRP A 182 -10.58 20.57 -13.24
C TRP A 182 -9.85 19.67 -14.26
N TRP A 183 -8.55 19.41 -14.05
CA TRP A 183 -7.78 18.50 -14.93
C TRP A 183 -8.38 17.09 -14.97
N TRP A 184 -8.98 16.62 -13.87
CA TRP A 184 -9.65 15.32 -13.81
C TRP A 184 -11.10 15.35 -14.34
N SER A 185 -11.89 16.40 -14.07
CA SER A 185 -13.27 16.51 -14.56
C SER A 185 -13.38 16.67 -16.09
N VAL A 186 -12.42 17.35 -16.72
CA VAL A 186 -12.40 17.57 -18.17
C VAL A 186 -12.06 16.28 -18.94
N ARG A 187 -11.34 15.33 -18.33
CA ARG A 187 -10.75 14.19 -19.05
C ARG A 187 -11.57 12.89 -19.05
N TRP A 188 -12.66 12.83 -18.28
CA TRP A 188 -13.53 11.64 -18.17
C TRP A 188 -14.95 11.87 -18.75
N LYS A 189 -15.20 13.03 -19.36
CA LYS A 189 -16.47 13.35 -20.02
C LYS A 189 -16.48 13.16 -21.54
N ASP A 190 -15.33 12.82 -22.12
CA ASP A 190 -15.15 12.44 -23.52
C ASP A 190 -14.81 10.94 -23.62
#